data_AF-A0A9W6N1M5-F1
#
_entry.id   AF-A0A9W6N1M5-F1
#
_cell.length_a   1.000
_cell.length_b   1.000
_cell.length_c   1.000
_cell.angle_alpha   90.00
_cell.angle_beta   90.00
_cell.angle_gamma   90.00
#
_symmetry.space_group_name_H-M   'P 1'
#
loop_
_entity.id
_entity.type
_entity.pdbx_description
1 polymer ?
#
loop_
_entity_poly.entity_id
_entity_poly.type
_entity_poly.pdbx_seq_one_letter_code
_entity_poly.pdbx_strand_id
1 'polypeptide(L)'
;MQVMDDRDKTDGHDGSARPDVSDAELSGRLRGLGSALDKVQAERRAEEKTSAVQDRTSSSAGMTLAFRLGSEFVAGVLVGAGLGWAIDRFFGIAPWGMIVFMLLGFGAGIVNMMRAAGETGRRSPPKGGA
;
A
#
# COMPACT_ATOMS: atom_id res chain seq x y z
N MET A 1 51.91 -25.43 66.94
CA MET A 1 52.17 -25.20 65.51
C MET A 1 51.22 -26.12 64.76
N GLN A 2 50.06 -25.69 64.22
CA GLN A 2 49.80 -24.58 63.27
C GLN A 2 50.81 -24.67 62.11
N VAL A 3 50.39 -24.88 60.87
CA VAL A 3 49.73 -23.96 59.93
C VAL A 3 49.24 -24.86 58.77
N MET A 4 47.94 -24.92 58.44
CA MET A 4 47.15 -24.03 57.57
C MET A 4 47.38 -24.25 56.06
N ASP A 5 46.23 -24.45 55.38
CA ASP A 5 45.91 -24.21 53.96
C ASP A 5 46.63 -25.13 52.94
N ASP A 6 45.98 -25.67 51.90
CA ASP A 6 45.09 -24.99 50.97
C ASP A 6 43.84 -25.81 50.59
N ARG A 7 42.75 -25.06 50.45
CA ARG A 7 41.58 -25.44 49.68
C ARG A 7 41.91 -25.25 48.19
N ASP A 8 41.74 -26.29 47.38
CA ASP A 8 41.38 -26.14 45.97
C ASP A 8 40.65 -27.43 45.52
N LYS A 9 39.34 -27.51 45.75
CA LYS A 9 38.29 -27.10 44.80
C LYS A 9 38.39 -27.85 43.47
N THR A 10 37.94 -29.09 43.47
CA THR A 10 37.39 -29.73 42.27
C THR A 10 36.02 -30.32 42.57
N ASP A 11 35.13 -29.42 43.02
CA ASP A 11 33.69 -29.64 42.92
C ASP A 11 33.31 -29.46 41.45
N GLY A 12 33.11 -30.55 40.73
CA GLY A 12 33.03 -30.51 39.27
C GLY A 12 32.10 -31.55 38.64
N HIS A 13 30.93 -31.76 39.24
CA HIS A 13 29.74 -32.39 38.63
C HIS A 13 29.89 -33.86 38.20
N ASP A 14 29.79 -34.76 39.18
CA ASP A 14 29.00 -35.98 39.03
C ASP A 14 27.53 -35.56 38.82
N GLY A 15 27.02 -35.72 37.60
CA GLY A 15 25.78 -35.08 37.20
C GLY A 15 25.12 -35.72 35.98
N SER A 16 24.52 -36.89 36.21
CA SER A 16 23.36 -37.42 35.48
C SER A 16 23.56 -37.96 34.06
N ALA A 17 23.83 -39.26 34.00
CA ALA A 17 23.17 -40.11 33.01
C ALA A 17 21.64 -40.04 33.24
N ARG A 18 20.92 -39.32 32.37
CA ARG A 18 19.47 -39.47 32.20
C ARG A 18 19.18 -39.90 30.76
N PRO A 19 18.20 -40.79 30.54
CA PRO A 19 18.04 -41.54 29.29
C PRO A 19 17.37 -40.64 28.22
N ASP A 20 18.02 -40.51 27.04
CA ASP A 20 17.54 -40.54 25.63
C ASP A 20 16.14 -40.06 25.19
N VAL A 21 15.26 -39.63 26.08
CA VAL A 21 13.89 -39.17 25.80
C VAL A 21 13.85 -37.71 25.31
N SER A 22 14.95 -36.94 25.38
CA SER A 22 14.90 -35.47 25.17
C SER A 22 15.31 -34.95 23.79
N ASP A 23 16.10 -35.65 22.97
CA ASP A 23 16.62 -35.06 21.72
C ASP A 23 15.78 -35.42 20.49
N ALA A 24 15.33 -36.68 20.39
CA ALA A 24 14.48 -37.13 19.29
C ALA A 24 13.10 -36.43 19.32
N GLU A 25 12.55 -36.22 20.52
CA GLU A 25 11.26 -35.55 20.70
C GLU A 25 11.36 -34.03 20.43
N LEU A 26 12.43 -33.37 20.88
CA LEU A 26 12.72 -31.97 20.53
C LEU A 26 12.90 -31.79 19.03
N SER A 27 13.63 -32.70 18.39
CA SER A 27 13.84 -32.70 16.93
C SER A 27 12.52 -32.83 16.17
N GLY A 28 11.60 -33.66 16.68
CA GLY A 28 10.24 -33.78 16.15
C GLY A 28 9.46 -32.47 16.25
N ARG A 29 9.50 -31.80 17.41
CA ARG A 29 8.84 -30.51 17.64
C ARG A 29 9.43 -29.40 16.76
N LEU A 30 10.75 -29.31 16.65
CA LEU A 30 11.44 -28.35 15.78
C LEU A 30 11.11 -28.55 14.30
N ARG A 31 11.01 -29.80 13.85
CA ARG A 31 10.60 -30.13 12.47
C ARG A 31 9.13 -29.75 12.22
N GLY A 32 8.26 -29.92 13.21
CA GLY A 32 6.87 -29.45 13.17
C GLY A 32 6.78 -27.93 13.06
N LEU A 33 7.57 -27.21 13.87
CA LEU A 33 7.65 -25.75 13.84
C LEU A 33 8.21 -25.24 12.50
N GLY A 34 9.27 -25.86 11.98
CA GLY A 34 9.84 -25.53 10.68
C GLY A 34 8.82 -25.69 9.55
N SER A 35 8.08 -26.79 9.54
CA SER A 35 7.02 -27.04 8.54
C SER A 35 5.87 -26.04 8.63
N ALA A 36 5.49 -25.62 9.84
CA ALA A 36 4.46 -24.62 10.06
C ALA A 36 4.94 -23.21 9.63
N LEU A 37 6.19 -22.86 9.92
CA LEU A 37 6.81 -21.61 9.49
C LEU A 37 6.93 -21.54 7.96
N ASP A 38 7.36 -22.63 7.32
CA ASP A 38 7.46 -22.69 5.85
C ASP A 38 6.09 -22.51 5.18
N LYS A 39 5.03 -23.10 5.72
CA LYS A 39 3.65 -22.90 5.23
C LYS A 39 3.21 -21.44 5.34
N VAL A 40 3.35 -20.85 6.54
CA VAL A 40 2.96 -19.45 6.77
C VAL A 40 3.80 -18.49 5.92
N GLN A 41 5.09 -18.78 5.74
CA GLN A 41 5.97 -17.96 4.91
C GLN A 41 5.71 -18.13 3.42
N ALA A 42 5.30 -19.31 2.96
CA ALA A 42 4.84 -19.53 1.59
C ALA A 42 3.53 -18.78 1.30
N GLU A 43 2.58 -18.81 2.24
CA GLU A 43 1.33 -18.03 2.17
C GLU A 43 1.63 -16.52 2.16
N ARG A 44 2.47 -16.04 3.09
CA ARG A 44 2.89 -14.63 3.10
C ARG A 44 3.67 -14.20 1.87
N ARG A 45 4.52 -15.05 1.29
CA ARG A 45 5.23 -14.74 0.03
C ARG A 45 4.29 -14.72 -1.18
N ALA A 46 3.26 -15.56 -1.19
CA ALA A 46 2.22 -15.51 -2.22
C ALA A 46 1.38 -14.23 -2.09
N GLU A 47 1.03 -13.85 -0.86
CA GLU A 47 0.34 -12.59 -0.56
C GLU A 47 1.21 -11.35 -0.84
N GLU A 48 2.51 -11.35 -0.48
CA GLU A 48 3.45 -10.27 -0.78
C GLU A 48 3.70 -10.11 -2.28
N LYS A 49 3.81 -11.21 -3.03
CA LYS A 49 3.94 -11.13 -4.50
C LYS A 49 2.67 -10.59 -5.14
N THR A 50 1.51 -11.01 -4.64
CA THR A 50 0.21 -10.50 -5.12
C THR A 50 0.04 -9.04 -4.77
N SER A 51 0.41 -8.63 -3.55
CA SER A 51 0.36 -7.26 -3.06
C SER A 51 1.38 -6.35 -3.76
N ALA A 52 2.60 -6.82 -4.04
CA ALA A 52 3.61 -6.06 -4.77
C ALA A 52 3.28 -5.86 -6.26
N VAL A 53 2.60 -6.84 -6.89
CA VAL A 53 2.06 -6.69 -8.25
C VAL A 53 0.83 -5.78 -8.23
N GLN A 54 -0.02 -5.89 -7.21
CA GLN A 54 -1.18 -5.03 -7.01
C GLN A 54 -0.79 -3.59 -6.71
N ASP A 55 0.29 -3.32 -5.96
CA ASP A 55 0.80 -1.98 -5.67
C ASP A 55 1.42 -1.31 -6.89
N ARG A 56 2.19 -2.06 -7.69
CA ARG A 56 2.70 -1.53 -8.97
C ARG A 56 1.55 -1.27 -9.96
N THR A 57 0.58 -2.17 -10.01
CA THR A 57 -0.61 -2.00 -10.86
C THR A 57 -1.48 -0.86 -10.36
N SER A 58 -1.70 -0.71 -9.05
CA SER A 58 -2.49 0.38 -8.45
C SER A 58 -1.80 1.73 -8.62
N SER A 59 -0.46 1.79 -8.49
CA SER A 59 0.34 2.97 -8.78
C SER A 59 0.24 3.37 -10.26
N SER A 60 0.38 2.42 -11.18
CA SER A 60 0.22 2.67 -12.62
C SER A 60 -1.21 3.05 -13.01
N ALA A 61 -2.21 2.45 -12.37
CA ALA A 61 -3.63 2.73 -12.58
C ALA A 61 -4.00 4.11 -12.03
N GLY A 62 -3.50 4.48 -10.86
CA GLY A 62 -3.67 5.80 -10.26
C GLY A 62 -3.05 6.90 -11.12
N MET A 63 -1.85 6.66 -11.67
CA MET A 63 -1.20 7.60 -12.58
C MET A 63 -1.95 7.74 -13.91
N THR A 64 -2.39 6.64 -14.52
CA THR A 64 -3.20 6.66 -15.75
C THR A 64 -4.52 7.39 -15.54
N LEU A 65 -5.17 7.16 -14.40
CA LEU A 65 -6.39 7.86 -14.02
C LEU A 65 -6.14 9.37 -13.84
N ALA A 66 -5.08 9.73 -13.10
CA ALA A 66 -4.70 11.13 -12.89
C ALA A 66 -4.41 11.86 -14.21
N PHE A 67 -3.70 11.22 -15.15
CA PHE A 67 -3.46 11.78 -16.48
C PHE A 67 -4.76 11.97 -17.27
N ARG A 68 -5.69 11.01 -17.20
CA ARG A 68 -6.97 11.12 -17.91
C ARG A 68 -7.81 12.27 -17.36
N LEU A 69 -7.98 12.34 -16.03
CA LEU A 69 -8.69 13.43 -15.35
C LEU A 69 -8.02 14.79 -15.63
N GLY A 70 -6.70 14.85 -15.58
CA GLY A 70 -5.93 16.05 -15.90
C GLY A 70 -6.10 16.48 -17.37
N SER A 71 -6.09 15.53 -18.31
CA SER A 71 -6.25 15.83 -19.74
C SER A 71 -7.67 16.31 -20.07
N GLU A 72 -8.69 15.73 -19.46
CA GLU A 72 -10.09 16.17 -19.60
C GLU A 72 -10.28 17.58 -19.02
N PHE A 73 -9.64 17.86 -17.88
CA PHE A 73 -9.64 19.19 -17.27
C PHE A 73 -8.97 20.23 -18.17
N VAL A 74 -7.74 19.97 -18.62
CA VAL A 74 -6.98 20.89 -19.47
C VAL A 74 -7.69 21.12 -20.80
N ALA A 75 -8.25 20.08 -21.42
CA ALA A 75 -9.05 20.20 -22.64
C ALA A 75 -10.25 21.13 -22.43
N GLY A 76 -11.00 20.97 -21.32
CA GLY A 76 -12.13 21.85 -20.99
C GLY A 76 -11.72 23.31 -20.78
N VAL A 77 -10.59 23.55 -20.09
CA VAL A 77 -10.05 24.90 -19.87
C VAL A 77 -9.62 25.53 -21.19
N LEU A 78 -8.89 24.82 -22.04
CA LEU A 78 -8.44 25.32 -23.34
C LEU A 78 -9.62 25.63 -24.27
N VAL A 79 -10.64 24.78 -24.28
CA VAL A 79 -11.88 25.01 -25.04
C VAL A 79 -12.62 26.24 -24.51
N GLY A 80 -12.78 26.38 -23.19
CA GLY A 80 -13.40 27.55 -22.57
C GLY A 80 -12.64 28.84 -22.87
N ALA A 81 -11.32 28.83 -22.74
CA ALA A 81 -10.47 29.97 -23.08
C ALA A 81 -10.55 30.32 -24.58
N GLY A 82 -10.52 29.32 -25.46
CA GLY A 82 -10.66 29.53 -26.91
C GLY A 82 -12.02 30.14 -27.29
N LEU A 83 -13.11 29.63 -26.72
CA LEU A 83 -14.45 30.18 -26.94
C LEU A 83 -14.60 31.59 -26.35
N GLY A 84 -14.11 31.81 -25.13
CA GLY A 84 -14.13 33.12 -24.48
C GLY A 84 -13.39 34.17 -25.30
N TRP A 85 -12.23 33.80 -25.86
CA TRP A 85 -11.43 34.69 -26.69
C TRP A 85 -12.11 35.02 -28.01
N ALA A 86 -12.71 34.01 -28.66
CA ALA A 86 -13.47 34.22 -29.88
C ALA A 86 -14.64 35.18 -29.64
N ILE A 87 -15.42 34.97 -28.58
CA ILE A 87 -16.58 35.80 -28.22
C ILE A 87 -16.14 37.23 -27.93
N ASP A 88 -15.08 37.42 -27.13
CA ASP A 88 -14.53 38.74 -26.83
C ASP A 88 -14.10 39.48 -28.09
N ARG A 89 -13.57 38.75 -29.09
CA ARG A 89 -13.13 39.33 -30.36
C ARG A 89 -14.28 39.71 -31.30
N PHE A 90 -15.38 38.97 -31.28
CA PHE A 90 -16.57 39.25 -32.09
C PHE A 90 -17.44 40.36 -31.49
N PHE A 91 -17.64 40.36 -30.17
CA PHE A 91 -18.51 41.31 -29.48
C PHE A 91 -17.77 42.56 -28.98
N GLY A 92 -16.43 42.56 -28.97
CA GLY A 92 -15.63 43.69 -28.49
C GLY A 92 -15.75 43.94 -26.98
N ILE A 93 -16.32 42.98 -26.23
CA ILE A 93 -16.55 43.06 -24.78
C ILE A 93 -15.36 42.55 -23.96
N ALA A 94 -14.17 42.48 -24.55
CA ALA A 94 -12.98 41.96 -23.88
C ALA A 94 -12.70 42.71 -22.56
N PRO A 95 -12.46 42.02 -21.42
CA PRO A 95 -12.26 40.58 -21.27
C PRO A 95 -13.46 39.82 -20.66
N TRP A 96 -14.69 40.32 -20.80
CA TRP A 96 -15.86 39.77 -20.08
C TRP A 96 -16.22 38.34 -20.50
N GLY A 97 -16.20 38.03 -21.80
CA GLY A 97 -16.43 36.69 -22.33
C GLY A 97 -15.33 35.72 -21.90
N MET A 98 -14.07 36.15 -21.92
CA MET A 98 -12.96 35.37 -21.36
C MET A 98 -13.18 35.07 -19.87
N ILE A 99 -13.57 36.05 -19.05
CA ILE A 99 -13.81 35.83 -17.61
C ILE A 99 -14.92 34.81 -17.38
N VAL A 100 -16.07 34.97 -18.04
CA VAL A 100 -17.23 34.08 -17.85
C VAL A 100 -16.91 32.66 -18.33
N PHE A 101 -16.33 32.50 -19.53
CA PHE A 101 -16.01 31.18 -20.06
C PHE A 101 -14.85 30.51 -19.33
N MET A 102 -13.89 31.27 -18.81
CA MET A 102 -12.82 30.73 -17.97
C MET A 102 -13.38 30.20 -16.65
N LEU A 103 -14.25 30.96 -15.98
CA LEU A 103 -14.92 30.51 -14.76
C LEU A 103 -15.80 29.29 -15.01
N LEU A 104 -16.55 29.28 -16.11
CA LEU A 104 -17.40 28.15 -16.49
C LEU A 104 -16.57 26.90 -16.83
N GLY A 105 -15.51 27.04 -17.62
CA GLY A 105 -14.59 25.94 -17.96
C GLY A 105 -13.86 25.39 -16.74
N PHE A 106 -13.41 26.26 -15.84
CA PHE A 106 -12.80 25.88 -14.57
C PHE A 106 -13.79 25.17 -13.64
N GLY A 107 -15.00 25.73 -13.48
CA GLY A 107 -16.06 25.13 -12.68
C GLY A 107 -16.48 23.76 -13.20
N ALA A 108 -16.70 23.62 -14.51
CA ALA A 108 -17.00 22.35 -15.16
C ALA A 108 -15.86 21.33 -14.97
N GLY A 109 -14.61 21.78 -15.05
CA GLY A 109 -13.43 20.96 -14.79
C GLY A 109 -13.37 20.42 -13.36
N ILE A 110 -13.64 21.25 -12.35
CA ILE A 110 -13.72 20.82 -10.94
C ILE A 110 -14.84 19.80 -10.74
N VAL A 111 -16.03 20.03 -11.34
CA VAL A 111 -17.15 19.09 -11.26
C VAL A 111 -16.80 17.73 -11.87
N ASN A 112 -16.06 17.70 -12.98
CA ASN A 112 -15.57 16.45 -13.57
C ASN A 112 -14.60 15.70 -12.63
N MET A 113 -13.67 16.43 -12.00
CA MET A 113 -12.73 15.88 -11.02
C MET A 113 -13.44 15.28 -9.79
N MET A 114 -14.43 16.00 -9.24
CA MET A 114 -15.19 15.53 -8.08
C MET A 114 -16.00 14.27 -8.38
N ARG A 115 -16.57 14.15 -9.59
CA ARG A 115 -17.24 12.92 -10.03
C ARG A 115 -16.30 11.73 -10.08
N ALA A 116 -15.14 11.89 -10.72
CA ALA A 116 -14.16 10.82 -10.84
C ALA A 116 -13.60 10.37 -9.47
N ALA A 117 -13.43 11.30 -8.53
CA ALA A 117 -13.06 10.97 -7.15
C ALA A 117 -14.18 10.21 -6.41
N GLY A 118 -15.43 10.64 -6.55
CA GLY A 118 -16.60 10.00 -5.92
C GLY A 118 -16.91 8.60 -6.46
N GLU A 119 -16.63 8.33 -7.73
CA GLU A 119 -16.83 7.02 -8.37
C GLU A 119 -15.87 5.95 -7.83
N THR A 120 -14.70 6.33 -7.32
CA THR A 120 -13.74 5.39 -6.71
C THR A 120 -14.15 4.96 -5.29
N GLY A 121 -14.94 5.77 -4.57
CA GLY A 121 -15.34 5.52 -3.18
C GLY A 121 -16.53 4.58 -2.97
N ARG A 122 -17.25 4.19 -4.04
CA ARG A 122 -18.52 3.42 -3.93
C ARG A 122 -18.41 1.90 -4.10
N ARG A 123 -17.20 1.33 -4.16
CA ARG A 123 -17.06 -0.14 -4.12
C ARG A 123 -17.16 -0.64 -2.68
N SER A 124 -18.38 -0.77 -2.18
CA SER A 124 -18.65 -1.51 -0.94
C SER A 124 -18.29 -2.99 -1.12
N PRO A 125 -17.59 -3.63 -0.16
CA PRO A 125 -17.28 -5.05 -0.22
C PRO A 125 -18.57 -5.90 -0.12
N PRO A 126 -18.61 -7.08 -0.77
CA PRO A 126 -19.77 -7.97 -0.70
C PRO A 126 -20.01 -8.40 0.74
N LYS A 127 -21.23 -8.17 1.24
CA LYS A 127 -21.74 -8.81 2.45
C LYS A 127 -21.75 -10.32 2.20
N GLY A 128 -20.73 -11.02 2.68
CA GLY A 128 -20.76 -12.47 2.85
C GLY A 128 -21.90 -12.82 3.81
N GLY A 129 -22.76 -13.72 3.36
CA GLY A 129 -24.01 -14.06 4.04
C GLY A 129 -23.90 -15.21 5.04
N ALA A 130 -25.06 -15.42 5.67
CA ALA A 130 -25.60 -16.60 6.36
C ALA A 130 -24.79 -17.18 7.53
#